data_AF-A0A1D8S431-F1
#
_entry.id   AF-A0A1D8S431-F1
#
_cell.length_a   1.000
_cell.length_b   1.000
_cell.length_c   1.000
_cell.angle_alpha   90.00
_cell.angle_beta   90.00
_cell.angle_gamma   90.00
#
_symmetry.space_group_name_H-M   'P 1'
#
loop_
_entity.id
_entity.type
_entity.pdbx_description
1 polymer ?
#
loop_
_entity_poly.entity_id
_entity_poly.type
_entity_poly.pdbx_seq_one_letter_code
_entity_poly.pdbx_strand_id
1 'polypeptide(L)'
;MDESLTLPTDFIILGHLRDGKRYTPKLISMLVDDLSPSYASDRLRSLENREYVFDPSAEYGVPDRSGMYEITELGELVEGHREVYDREYHGTFEDECREILESNKIDLTQSDVYDLHEVSQVGRAIPADLPAKYDELNPIAPPSQRLYSLYYHGLVMRHGSMEIYELTQRGERVIDLDDDGYSPSEIADRV
;
A
#
# COMPACT_ATOMS: atom_id res chain seq x y z
N MET A 1 -13.75 -12.42 2.42
CA MET A 1 -12.65 -11.82 3.17
C MET A 1 -11.48 -11.83 2.23
N ASP A 2 -10.99 -10.66 1.86
CA ASP A 2 -9.74 -10.59 1.13
C ASP A 2 -8.63 -11.13 2.03
N GLU A 3 -7.84 -12.08 1.52
CA GLU A 3 -6.79 -12.70 2.31
C GLU A 3 -5.61 -11.72 2.35
N SER A 4 -5.04 -11.45 3.53
CA SER A 4 -3.83 -10.62 3.64
C SER A 4 -2.59 -11.30 3.03
N LEU A 5 -1.58 -10.51 2.66
CA LEU A 5 -0.25 -11.05 2.34
C LEU A 5 0.27 -11.96 3.46
N THR A 6 0.92 -13.06 3.07
CA THR A 6 1.58 -14.00 3.97
C THR A 6 3.02 -13.55 4.18
N LEU A 7 3.28 -12.92 5.32
CA LEU A 7 4.60 -12.41 5.67
C LEU A 7 5.51 -13.50 6.28
N PRO A 8 6.83 -13.45 6.02
CA PRO A 8 7.52 -12.56 5.07
C PRO A 8 7.47 -13.09 3.62
N THR A 9 6.96 -14.30 3.42
CA THR A 9 7.07 -15.09 2.19
C THR A 9 6.67 -14.33 0.94
N ASP A 10 5.51 -13.66 0.92
CA ASP A 10 5.01 -13.01 -0.28
C ASP A 10 5.91 -11.85 -0.75
N PHE A 11 6.42 -11.02 0.18
CA PHE A 11 7.37 -9.96 -0.17
C PHE A 11 8.70 -10.52 -0.66
N ILE A 12 9.17 -11.65 -0.11
CA ILE A 12 10.39 -12.30 -0.61
C ILE A 12 10.18 -12.79 -2.05
N ILE A 13 9.02 -13.39 -2.34
CA ILE A 13 8.67 -13.81 -3.71
C ILE A 13 8.65 -12.60 -4.64
N LEU A 14 7.90 -11.54 -4.31
CA LEU A 14 7.83 -10.32 -5.13
C LEU A 14 9.22 -9.71 -5.34
N GLY A 15 10.04 -9.65 -4.29
CA GLY A 15 11.42 -9.14 -4.37
C GLY A 15 12.30 -9.90 -5.35
N HIS A 16 12.13 -11.22 -5.48
CA HIS A 16 12.83 -12.00 -6.51
C HIS A 16 12.32 -11.75 -7.93
N LEU A 17 11.02 -11.45 -8.10
CA LEU A 17 10.42 -11.20 -9.41
C LEU A 17 10.73 -9.79 -9.96
N ARG A 18 11.22 -8.86 -9.13
CA ARG A 18 11.57 -7.47 -9.52
C ARG A 18 12.63 -7.33 -10.60
N ASP A 19 13.33 -8.41 -10.96
CA ASP A 19 14.28 -8.36 -12.07
C ASP A 19 13.61 -8.46 -13.45
N GLY A 20 12.27 -8.48 -13.49
CA GLY A 20 11.45 -8.54 -14.71
C GLY A 20 11.56 -9.88 -15.43
N LYS A 21 12.14 -10.91 -14.81
CA LYS A 21 12.22 -12.24 -15.41
C LYS A 21 11.01 -13.08 -15.02
N ARG A 22 10.86 -14.18 -15.76
CA ARG A 22 9.83 -15.18 -15.55
C ARG A 22 10.30 -16.29 -14.64
N TYR A 23 9.50 -16.61 -13.63
CA TYR A 23 9.84 -17.64 -12.65
C TYR A 23 8.78 -18.73 -12.59
N THR A 24 9.24 -19.97 -12.48
CA THR A 24 8.37 -21.11 -12.15
C THR A 24 8.29 -21.29 -10.63
N PRO A 25 7.24 -21.94 -10.10
CA PRO A 25 7.19 -22.31 -8.68
C PRO A 25 8.41 -23.11 -8.22
N LYS A 26 8.97 -23.95 -9.09
CA LYS A 26 10.19 -24.72 -8.82
C LYS A 26 11.42 -23.81 -8.66
N LEU A 27 11.53 -22.75 -9.45
CA LEU A 27 12.64 -21.82 -9.32
C LEU A 27 12.48 -20.95 -8.06
N ILE A 28 11.28 -20.45 -7.79
CA ILE A 28 10.99 -19.69 -6.57
C ILE A 28 11.30 -20.50 -5.30
N SER A 29 10.89 -21.78 -5.26
CA SER A 29 11.23 -22.68 -4.13
C SER A 29 12.72 -22.98 -3.95
N MET A 30 13.55 -22.71 -4.96
CA MET A 30 15.02 -22.79 -4.82
C MET A 30 15.64 -21.48 -4.34
N LEU A 31 14.94 -20.36 -4.50
CA LEU A 31 15.41 -19.02 -4.15
C LEU A 31 14.95 -18.59 -2.75
N VAL A 32 13.78 -19.08 -2.33
CA VAL A 32 13.20 -18.81 -1.02
C VAL A 32 13.42 -20.01 -0.11
N ASP A 33 14.17 -19.79 0.96
CA ASP A 33 14.47 -20.84 1.95
C ASP A 33 13.19 -21.46 2.52
N ASP A 34 13.23 -22.78 2.73
CA ASP A 34 12.15 -23.58 3.32
C ASP A 34 10.80 -23.55 2.56
N LEU A 35 10.78 -23.10 1.30
CA LEU A 35 9.58 -23.06 0.48
C LEU A 35 9.47 -24.31 -0.40
N SER A 36 8.42 -25.12 -0.23
CA SER A 36 8.17 -26.25 -1.15
C SER A 36 7.66 -25.77 -2.51
N PRO A 37 7.91 -26.47 -3.63
CA PRO A 37 7.37 -26.09 -4.95
C PRO A 37 5.84 -26.01 -4.98
N SER A 38 5.14 -26.86 -4.23
CA SER A 38 3.68 -26.82 -4.12
C SER A 38 3.23 -25.54 -3.43
N TYR A 39 3.85 -25.22 -2.30
CA TYR A 39 3.50 -24.02 -1.55
C TYR A 39 3.87 -22.73 -2.31
N ALA A 40 5.01 -22.72 -3.02
CA ALA A 40 5.36 -21.64 -3.95
C ALA A 40 4.30 -21.44 -5.04
N SER A 41 3.77 -22.53 -5.60
CA SER A 41 2.69 -22.47 -6.59
C SER A 41 1.41 -21.88 -6.00
N ASP A 42 1.05 -22.26 -4.77
CA ASP A 42 -0.14 -21.74 -4.09
C ASP A 42 0.01 -20.24 -3.78
N ARG A 43 1.19 -19.81 -3.32
CA ARG A 43 1.48 -18.39 -3.09
C ARG A 43 1.44 -17.58 -4.38
N LEU A 44 2.05 -18.05 -5.46
CA LEU A 44 2.03 -17.37 -6.76
C LEU A 44 0.60 -17.22 -7.31
N ARG A 45 -0.27 -18.22 -7.14
CA ARG A 45 -1.69 -18.10 -7.49
C ARG A 45 -2.43 -17.09 -6.62
N SER A 46 -2.13 -17.06 -5.32
CA SER A 46 -2.70 -16.07 -4.40
C SER A 46 -2.28 -14.65 -4.79
N LEU A 47 -1.01 -14.45 -5.16
CA LEU A 47 -0.49 -13.17 -5.66
C LEU A 47 -1.08 -12.79 -7.03
N GLU A 48 -1.29 -13.76 -7.91
CA GLU A 48 -1.94 -13.55 -9.21
C GLU A 48 -3.40 -13.13 -9.07
N ASN A 49 -4.15 -13.74 -8.13
CA ASN A 49 -5.53 -13.35 -7.85
C ASN A 49 -5.65 -11.90 -7.35
N ARG A 50 -4.57 -11.33 -6.78
CA ARG A 50 -4.47 -9.92 -6.38
C ARG A 50 -3.85 -9.04 -7.46
N GLU A 51 -3.53 -9.60 -8.62
CA GLU A 51 -2.91 -8.91 -9.76
C GLU A 51 -1.49 -8.39 -9.47
N TYR A 52 -0.79 -8.93 -8.47
CA TYR A 52 0.61 -8.55 -8.17
C TYR A 52 1.61 -9.29 -9.06
N VAL A 53 1.19 -10.42 -9.60
CA VAL A 53 1.92 -11.19 -10.61
C VAL A 53 0.93 -11.66 -11.67
N PHE A 54 1.41 -12.11 -12.82
CA PHE A 54 0.56 -12.68 -13.84
C PHE A 54 1.26 -13.83 -14.56
N ASP A 55 0.49 -14.78 -15.10
CA ASP A 55 0.97 -15.75 -16.07
C ASP A 55 0.90 -15.13 -17.48
N PRO A 56 2.04 -14.91 -18.18
CA PRO A 56 2.05 -14.29 -19.50
C PRO A 56 1.25 -15.06 -20.57
N SER A 57 0.92 -16.34 -20.34
CA SER A 57 0.04 -17.09 -21.25
C SER A 57 -1.34 -16.43 -21.39
N ALA A 58 -1.81 -15.75 -20.34
CA ALA A 58 -3.07 -15.03 -20.33
C ALA A 58 -3.09 -13.88 -21.36
N GLU A 59 -1.98 -13.15 -21.53
CA GLU A 59 -1.87 -12.05 -22.49
C GLU A 59 -1.97 -12.53 -23.94
N TYR A 60 -1.47 -13.73 -24.23
CA TYR A 60 -1.50 -14.32 -25.56
C TYR A 60 -2.76 -15.14 -25.85
N GLY A 61 -3.73 -15.17 -24.94
CA GLY A 61 -4.97 -15.93 -25.08
C GLY A 61 -4.75 -17.45 -25.17
N VAL A 62 -3.64 -17.95 -24.61
CA VAL A 62 -3.36 -19.39 -24.57
C VAL A 62 -4.16 -20.00 -23.41
N PRO A 63 -5.03 -20.99 -23.67
CA PRO A 63 -5.90 -21.55 -22.64
C PRO A 63 -5.14 -22.32 -21.57
N ASP A 64 -3.95 -22.83 -21.91
CA ASP A 64 -3.08 -23.54 -20.99
C ASP A 64 -2.13 -22.56 -20.28
N ARG A 65 -2.04 -22.71 -18.96
CA ARG A 65 -1.12 -21.93 -18.12
C ARG A 65 0.32 -22.29 -18.45
N SER A 66 1.19 -21.29 -18.58
CA SER A 66 2.62 -21.54 -18.79
C SER A 66 3.30 -22.08 -17.52
N GLY A 67 2.70 -21.79 -16.35
CA GLY A 67 3.31 -22.10 -15.06
C GLY A 67 4.52 -21.22 -14.76
N MET A 68 4.69 -20.14 -15.50
CA MET A 68 5.66 -19.07 -15.28
C MET A 68 4.91 -17.80 -14.86
N TYR A 69 5.50 -17.07 -13.93
CA TYR A 69 4.94 -15.82 -13.42
C TYR A 69 5.94 -14.69 -13.61
N GLU A 70 5.40 -13.52 -13.87
CA GLU A 70 6.10 -12.25 -14.00
C GLU A 70 5.42 -11.24 -13.05
N ILE A 71 6.18 -10.31 -12.49
CA ILE A 71 5.63 -9.27 -11.61
C ILE A 71 4.85 -8.23 -12.44
N THR A 72 3.76 -7.71 -11.90
CA THR A 72 3.04 -6.57 -12.51
C THR A 72 3.58 -5.25 -11.95
N GLU A 73 3.20 -4.13 -12.55
CA GLU A 73 3.49 -2.80 -12.00
C GLU A 73 2.92 -2.64 -10.57
N LEU A 74 1.72 -3.17 -10.32
CA LEU A 74 1.14 -3.20 -8.97
C LEU A 74 1.99 -4.02 -8.00
N GLY A 75 2.47 -5.20 -8.42
CA GLY A 75 3.34 -6.03 -7.59
C GLY A 75 4.67 -5.37 -7.27
N GLU A 76 5.25 -4.64 -8.23
CA GLU A 76 6.48 -3.85 -8.01
C GLU A 76 6.24 -2.74 -6.99
N LEU A 77 5.11 -2.04 -7.10
CA LEU A 77 4.73 -0.96 -6.19
C LEU A 77 4.49 -1.49 -4.77
N VAL A 78 3.76 -2.60 -4.64
CA VAL A 78 3.51 -3.32 -3.39
C VAL A 78 4.83 -3.71 -2.71
N GLU A 79 5.77 -4.31 -3.44
CA GLU A 79 7.08 -4.66 -2.89
C GLU A 79 7.88 -3.43 -2.48
N GLY A 80 7.84 -2.37 -3.28
CA GLY A 80 8.49 -1.09 -2.99
C GLY A 80 8.02 -0.44 -1.68
N HIS A 81 6.75 -0.68 -1.29
CA HIS A 81 6.15 -0.17 -0.06
C HIS A 81 6.14 -1.18 1.09
N ARG A 82 6.91 -2.27 1.00
CA ARG A 82 6.95 -3.32 2.05
C ARG A 82 7.26 -2.81 3.46
N GLU A 83 7.97 -1.69 3.60
CA GLU A 83 8.38 -1.12 4.89
C GLU A 83 7.22 -0.47 5.65
N VAL A 84 6.18 -0.02 4.92
CA VAL A 84 4.98 0.59 5.52
C VAL A 84 3.83 -0.41 5.65
N TYR A 85 3.98 -1.63 5.14
CA TYR A 85 2.93 -2.65 5.19
C TYR A 85 2.56 -3.08 6.62
N ASP A 86 1.28 -2.93 6.96
CA ASP A 86 0.68 -3.53 8.15
C ASP A 86 -0.47 -4.47 7.74
N ARG A 87 -0.45 -5.69 8.28
CA ARG A 87 -1.45 -6.72 8.03
C ARG A 87 -2.85 -6.29 8.47
N GLU A 88 -2.98 -5.54 9.55
CA GLU A 88 -4.27 -5.04 10.05
C GLU A 88 -4.90 -4.02 9.09
N TYR A 89 -4.06 -3.40 8.25
CA TYR A 89 -4.42 -2.37 7.28
C TYR A 89 -4.25 -2.83 5.83
N HIS A 90 -4.27 -4.14 5.58
CA HIS A 90 -4.02 -4.68 4.24
C HIS A 90 -4.92 -4.08 3.16
N GLY A 91 -6.21 -3.90 3.44
CA GLY A 91 -7.15 -3.30 2.49
C GLY A 91 -6.75 -1.87 2.13
N THR A 92 -6.54 -1.01 3.13
CA THR A 92 -6.06 0.36 2.92
C THR A 92 -4.72 0.37 2.17
N PHE A 93 -3.75 -0.46 2.57
CA PHE A 93 -2.47 -0.57 1.86
C PHE A 93 -2.63 -0.91 0.37
N GLU A 94 -3.52 -1.85 0.04
CA GLU A 94 -3.77 -2.23 -1.35
C GLU A 94 -4.47 -1.13 -2.14
N ASP A 95 -5.48 -0.49 -1.53
CA ASP A 95 -6.20 0.64 -2.12
C ASP A 95 -5.22 1.78 -2.47
N GLU A 96 -4.34 2.15 -1.54
CA GLU A 96 -3.33 3.19 -1.74
C GLU A 96 -2.31 2.82 -2.84
N CYS A 97 -1.91 1.55 -2.93
CA CYS A 97 -1.06 1.08 -4.05
C CYS A 97 -1.78 1.25 -5.39
N ARG A 98 -3.06 0.87 -5.47
CA ARG A 98 -3.84 0.98 -6.72
C ARG A 98 -4.06 2.43 -7.12
N GLU A 99 -4.37 3.29 -6.15
CA GLU A 99 -4.58 4.72 -6.39
C GLU A 99 -3.30 5.39 -6.92
N ILE A 100 -2.13 5.08 -6.34
CA ILE A 100 -0.84 5.56 -6.87
C ILE A 100 -0.62 5.05 -8.29
N LEU A 101 -0.92 3.78 -8.57
CA LEU A 101 -0.73 3.21 -9.90
C LEU A 101 -1.63 3.89 -10.95
N GLU A 102 -2.88 4.21 -10.60
CA GLU A 102 -3.85 4.84 -11.50
C GLU A 102 -3.56 6.35 -11.72
N SER A 103 -3.20 7.07 -10.66
CA SER A 103 -3.01 8.52 -10.70
C SER A 103 -1.57 8.95 -11.00
N ASN A 104 -0.60 8.06 -10.77
CA ASN A 104 0.84 8.33 -10.81
C ASN A 104 1.28 9.49 -9.89
N LYS A 105 0.47 9.80 -8.86
CA LYS A 105 0.68 10.87 -7.89
C LYS A 105 0.08 10.47 -6.55
N ILE A 106 0.35 11.27 -5.52
CA ILE A 106 -0.42 11.22 -4.28
C ILE A 106 -1.65 12.09 -4.52
N ASP A 107 -2.85 11.57 -4.31
CA ASP A 107 -4.06 12.41 -4.29
C ASP A 107 -4.34 12.81 -2.83
N LEU A 108 -4.12 14.08 -2.51
CA LEU A 108 -4.49 14.61 -1.20
C LEU A 108 -5.92 15.12 -1.26
N THR A 109 -6.77 14.58 -0.41
CA THR A 109 -8.13 15.08 -0.23
C THR A 109 -8.15 16.20 0.82
N GLN A 110 -9.24 16.98 0.84
CA GLN A 110 -9.46 17.93 1.92
C GLN A 110 -9.56 17.23 3.30
N SER A 111 -9.98 15.96 3.33
CA SER A 111 -10.03 15.20 4.58
C SER A 111 -8.64 14.92 5.13
N ASP A 112 -7.67 14.64 4.25
CA ASP A 112 -6.29 14.33 4.65
C ASP A 112 -5.60 15.57 5.23
N VAL A 113 -5.77 16.71 4.57
CA VAL A 113 -5.26 18.01 5.06
C VAL A 113 -5.88 18.34 6.43
N TYR A 114 -7.19 18.14 6.59
CA TYR A 114 -7.84 18.33 7.88
C TYR A 114 -7.27 17.39 8.95
N ASP A 115 -7.09 16.11 8.64
CA ASP A 115 -6.57 15.14 9.60
C ASP A 115 -5.12 15.46 9.99
N LEU A 116 -4.31 16.01 9.08
CA LEU A 116 -2.96 16.52 9.40
C LEU A 116 -3.01 17.71 10.36
N HIS A 117 -3.95 18.65 10.19
CA HIS A 117 -4.16 19.74 11.14
C HIS A 117 -4.55 19.23 12.53
N GLU A 118 -5.41 18.22 12.61
CA GLU A 118 -5.76 17.58 13.90
C GLU A 118 -4.51 16.96 14.56
N VAL A 119 -3.69 16.22 13.80
CA VAL A 119 -2.43 15.65 14.30
C VAL A 119 -1.49 16.75 14.80
N SER A 120 -1.39 17.87 14.08
CA SER A 120 -0.58 19.04 14.45
C SER A 120 -0.96 19.60 15.81
N GLN A 121 -2.27 19.75 16.05
CA GLN A 121 -2.79 20.36 17.29
C GLN A 121 -2.51 19.51 18.52
N VAL A 122 -2.60 18.18 18.40
CA VAL A 122 -2.34 17.25 19.52
C VAL A 122 -0.86 16.89 19.65
N GLY A 123 -0.06 17.10 18.60
CA GLY A 123 1.36 16.74 18.48
C GLY A 123 1.60 15.25 18.27
N ARG A 124 0.89 14.39 19.01
CA ARG A 124 0.87 12.93 18.83
C ARG A 124 -0.55 12.40 18.86
N ALA A 125 -1.03 11.96 17.71
CA ALA A 125 -2.40 11.49 17.53
C ALA A 125 -2.50 9.98 17.69
N ILE A 126 -3.58 9.53 18.33
CA ILE A 126 -4.11 8.18 18.22
C ILE A 126 -5.44 8.20 17.46
N PRO A 127 -5.97 7.06 16.98
CA PRO A 127 -7.24 7.04 16.26
C PRO A 127 -8.42 7.67 17.03
N ALA A 128 -8.40 7.62 18.36
CA ALA A 128 -9.44 8.21 19.20
C ALA A 128 -9.41 9.75 19.26
N ASP A 129 -8.29 10.38 18.89
CA ASP A 129 -8.16 11.83 18.85
C ASP A 129 -8.80 12.44 17.60
N LEU A 130 -8.87 11.67 16.50
CA LEU A 130 -9.48 12.12 15.26
C LEU A 130 -11.01 12.05 15.38
N PRO A 131 -11.73 13.12 14.99
CA PRO A 131 -13.18 13.11 15.00
C PRO A 131 -13.69 12.02 14.05
N ALA A 132 -14.71 11.28 14.48
CA ALA A 132 -15.47 10.43 13.58
C ALA A 132 -16.16 11.33 12.56
N LYS A 133 -15.69 11.28 11.31
CA LYS A 133 -16.32 12.00 10.22
C LYS A 133 -17.37 11.08 9.60
N TYR A 134 -18.58 11.60 9.46
CA TYR A 134 -19.65 10.94 8.72
C TYR A 134 -20.00 11.83 7.54
N ASP A 135 -19.74 11.34 6.33
CA ASP A 135 -20.43 11.85 5.15
C ASP A 135 -21.62 10.92 4.90
N GLU A 136 -22.83 11.50 4.84
CA GLU A 136 -24.09 10.78 4.65
C GLU A 136 -24.16 10.09 3.29
N LEU A 137 -23.34 10.52 2.32
CA LEU A 137 -23.30 9.97 0.97
C LEU A 137 -22.15 8.98 0.75
N ASN A 138 -21.07 9.08 1.54
CA ASN A 138 -19.93 8.17 1.50
C ASN A 138 -19.38 7.92 2.91
N PRO A 139 -19.39 6.69 3.43
CA PRO A 139 -18.76 6.41 4.71
C PRO A 139 -17.26 6.71 4.61
N ILE A 140 -16.82 7.75 5.33
CA ILE A 140 -15.41 8.07 5.47
C ILE A 140 -14.72 6.92 6.21
N ALA A 141 -13.51 6.57 5.78
CA ALA A 141 -12.71 5.54 6.41
C ALA A 141 -12.59 5.76 7.94
N PRO A 142 -12.60 4.71 8.77
CA PRO A 142 -12.35 4.83 10.21
C PRO A 142 -11.08 5.64 10.51
N PRO A 143 -11.02 6.37 11.63
CA PRO A 143 -9.84 7.16 12.01
C PRO A 143 -8.51 6.41 11.92
N SER A 144 -8.50 5.13 12.28
CA SER A 144 -7.33 4.27 12.20
C SER A 144 -6.82 4.10 10.78
N GLN A 145 -7.72 3.84 9.82
CA GLN A 145 -7.36 3.70 8.40
C GLN A 145 -6.90 5.04 7.80
N ARG A 146 -7.52 6.16 8.19
CA ARG A 146 -7.09 7.50 7.76
C ARG A 146 -5.68 7.83 8.23
N LEU A 147 -5.37 7.60 9.52
CA LEU A 147 -4.01 7.78 10.03
C LEU A 147 -3.00 6.85 9.35
N TYR A 148 -3.39 5.61 9.05
CA TYR A 148 -2.55 4.69 8.31
C TYR A 148 -2.28 5.16 6.88
N SER A 149 -3.29 5.71 6.18
CA SER A 149 -3.12 6.32 4.85
C SER A 149 -2.12 7.49 4.89
N LEU A 150 -2.24 8.40 5.87
CA LEU A 150 -1.25 9.48 6.06
C LEU A 150 0.17 8.93 6.33
N TYR A 151 0.28 7.83 7.07
CA TYR A 151 1.55 7.15 7.33
C TYR A 151 2.12 6.51 6.06
N TYR A 152 1.28 5.86 5.26
CA TYR A 152 1.64 5.25 3.98
C TYR A 152 2.27 6.30 3.04
N HIS A 153 1.69 7.50 2.98
CA HIS A 153 2.22 8.63 2.20
C HIS A 153 3.41 9.36 2.85
N GLY A 154 3.88 8.92 4.03
CA GLY A 154 5.00 9.51 4.76
C GLY A 154 4.72 10.92 5.30
N LEU A 155 3.46 11.31 5.44
CA LEU A 155 3.04 12.62 5.99
C LEU A 155 3.04 12.60 7.51
N VAL A 156 2.79 11.43 8.10
CA VAL A 156 3.00 11.15 9.52
C VAL A 156 3.95 9.97 9.69
N MET A 157 4.66 9.94 10.81
CA MET A 157 5.43 8.78 11.24
C MET A 157 4.65 8.02 12.32
N ARG A 158 4.68 6.68 12.25
CA ARG A 158 4.09 5.81 13.27
C ARG A 158 5.15 5.36 14.28
N HIS A 159 4.85 5.51 15.57
CA HIS A 159 5.79 5.19 16.65
C HIS A 159 5.56 3.77 17.20
N GLY A 160 6.45 2.85 16.80
CA GLY A 160 6.46 1.47 17.30
C GLY A 160 5.25 0.66 16.86
N SER A 161 4.86 -0.34 17.66
CA SER A 161 3.66 -1.15 17.40
C SER A 161 2.37 -0.48 17.87
N MET A 162 2.44 0.74 18.42
CA MET A 162 1.28 1.49 18.86
C MET A 162 0.77 2.34 17.69
N GLU A 163 -0.54 2.57 17.64
CA GLU A 163 -1.18 3.47 16.67
C GLU A 163 -1.00 4.93 17.10
N ILE A 164 0.24 5.34 17.36
CA ILE A 164 0.60 6.71 17.72
C ILE A 164 1.31 7.32 16.53
N TYR A 165 0.78 8.43 16.03
CA TYR A 165 1.23 9.11 14.83
C TYR A 165 1.70 10.53 15.17
N GLU A 166 2.78 10.97 14.53
CA GLU A 166 3.36 12.31 14.68
C GLU A 166 3.66 12.87 13.30
N LEU A 167 3.54 14.18 13.09
CA LEU A 167 3.84 14.78 11.79
C LEU A 167 5.30 14.54 11.40
N THR A 168 5.52 14.28 10.11
CA THR A 168 6.86 14.41 9.52
C THR A 168 7.04 15.84 9.01
N GLN A 169 8.27 16.22 8.63
CA GLN A 169 8.52 17.48 7.93
C GLN A 169 7.69 17.61 6.64
N ARG A 170 7.36 16.49 5.98
CA ARG A 170 6.51 16.49 4.79
C ARG A 170 5.05 16.79 5.16
N GLY A 171 4.56 16.24 6.27
CA GLY A 171 3.23 16.59 6.80
C GLY A 171 3.13 18.05 7.23
N GLU A 172 4.15 18.58 7.92
CA GLU A 172 4.24 20.01 8.27
C GLU A 172 4.19 20.89 7.03
N ARG A 173 4.93 20.51 5.97
CA ARG A 173 4.93 21.21 4.68
C ARG A 173 3.56 21.26 4.02
N VAL A 174 2.75 20.19 4.13
CA VAL A 174 1.37 20.16 3.62
C VAL A 174 0.52 21.20 4.34
N ILE A 175 0.63 21.28 5.67
CA ILE A 175 -0.10 22.25 6.50
C ILE A 175 0.30 23.68 6.12
N ASP A 176 1.59 23.98 6.01
CA ASP A 176 2.08 25.30 5.63
C ASP A 176 1.50 25.76 4.27
N LEU A 177 1.39 24.85 3.30
CA LEU A 177 0.84 25.16 1.99
C LEU A 177 -0.69 25.36 2.03
N ASP A 178 -1.42 24.61 2.84
CA ASP A 178 -2.85 24.83 3.07
C ASP A 178 -3.10 26.20 3.73
N ASP A 179 -2.29 26.56 4.73
CA ASP A 179 -2.35 27.86 5.41
C ASP A 179 -2.03 29.04 4.45
N ASP A 180 -1.17 28.81 3.45
CA ASP A 180 -0.88 29.75 2.35
C ASP A 180 -2.03 29.84 1.31
N GLY A 181 -3.07 29.00 1.45
CA GLY A 181 -4.27 29.02 0.63
C GLY A 181 -4.21 28.16 -0.64
N TYR A 182 -3.29 27.20 -0.73
CA TYR A 182 -3.26 26.23 -1.82
C TYR A 182 -4.34 25.15 -1.64
N SER A 183 -4.97 24.74 -2.74
CA SER A 183 -5.91 23.60 -2.71
C SER A 183 -5.19 22.26 -2.53
N PRO A 184 -5.84 21.19 -2.05
CA PRO A 184 -5.20 19.89 -1.83
C PRO A 184 -4.49 19.31 -3.07
N SER A 185 -5.07 19.47 -4.27
CA SER A 185 -4.43 19.04 -5.52
C SER A 185 -3.18 19.87 -5.87
N GLU A 186 -3.20 21.17 -5.57
CA GLU A 186 -2.02 22.03 -5.71
C GLU A 186 -0.93 21.68 -4.69
N ILE A 187 -1.31 21.31 -3.47
CA ILE A 187 -0.39 20.85 -2.44
C ILE A 187 0.30 19.56 -2.89
N ALA A 188 -0.47 18.57 -3.36
CA ALA A 188 0.03 17.29 -3.84
C ALA A 188 1.10 17.44 -4.95
N ASP A 189 0.95 18.42 -5.84
CA ASP A 189 1.94 18.73 -6.89
C ASP A 189 3.25 19.37 -6.35
N ARG A 190 3.26 19.83 -5.09
CA ARG A 190 4.36 20.59 -4.47
C ARG A 190 5.12 19.83 -3.38
N VAL A 191 4.65 18.65 -2.96
CA VAL A 191 5.20 17.85 -1.84
C VAL A 191 5.66 16.46 -2.24
#